data_AF-A0A443QCH0-F1
#
_entry.id   AF-A0A443QCH0-F1
#
_cell.length_a   1.000
_cell.length_b   1.000
_cell.length_c   1.000
_cell.angle_alpha   90.00
_cell.angle_beta   90.00
_cell.angle_gamma   90.00
#
_symmetry.space_group_name_H-M   'P 1'
#
loop_
_entity.id
_entity.type
_entity.pdbx_description
1 polymer ?
#
loop_
_entity_poly.entity_id
_entity_poly.type
_entity_poly.pdbx_seq_one_letter_code
_entity_poly.pdbx_strand_id
1 'polypeptide(L)'
;PPKEVFITNEKGSRLEKIVGPFDEGSDVTVICEANGKPHPSITWWISDGTLLDDSYSIISQGTSRNELNLHSLNRSSLMLELICRASNTNISSPSES
;
A
#
# COMPACT_ATOMS: atom_id res chain seq x y z
N PRO A 1 -4.56 9.52 -13.33
CA PRO A 1 -4.06 9.59 -11.93
C PRO A 1 -5.16 9.28 -10.89
N PRO A 2 -4.84 8.46 -9.86
CA PRO A 2 -5.68 8.34 -8.66
C PRO A 2 -5.90 9.72 -8.07
N LYS A 3 -7.12 10.01 -7.61
CA LYS A 3 -7.40 11.32 -7.00
C LYS A 3 -6.69 11.47 -5.67
N GLU A 4 -6.71 10.42 -4.87
CA GLU A 4 -6.16 10.38 -3.52
C GLU A 4 -5.68 8.97 -3.21
N VAL A 5 -4.50 8.86 -2.58
CA VAL A 5 -3.93 7.62 -2.05
C VAL A 5 -3.57 7.86 -0.59
N PHE A 6 -3.95 6.93 0.28
CA PHE A 6 -3.63 7.00 1.70
C PHE A 6 -3.35 5.60 2.25
N ILE A 7 -2.33 5.54 3.10
CA ILE A 7 -1.94 4.35 3.82
C ILE A 7 -2.42 4.50 5.27
N THR A 8 -2.99 3.44 5.82
CA THR A 8 -3.45 3.35 7.21
C THR A 8 -2.93 2.06 7.84
N ASN A 9 -2.74 2.07 9.17
CA ASN A 9 -2.48 0.84 9.92
C ASN A 9 -3.81 0.13 10.28
N GLU A 10 -3.73 -1.03 10.92
CA GLU A 10 -4.88 -1.77 11.46
C GLU A 10 -5.83 -0.92 12.35
N LYS A 11 -5.31 0.12 13.01
CA LYS A 11 -6.06 1.00 13.91
C LYS A 11 -6.73 2.17 13.17
N GLY A 12 -6.60 2.22 11.85
CA GLY A 12 -7.09 3.31 11.01
C GLY A 12 -6.27 4.60 11.11
N SER A 13 -5.11 4.58 11.78
CA SER A 13 -4.21 5.73 11.83
C SER A 13 -3.52 5.90 10.50
N ARG A 14 -3.60 7.10 9.93
CA ARG A 14 -2.90 7.45 8.69
C ARG A 14 -1.40 7.37 8.90
N LEU A 15 -0.75 6.62 8.04
CA LEU A 15 0.70 6.48 7.99
C LEU A 15 1.28 7.45 6.97
N GLU A 16 2.57 7.78 7.14
CA GLU A 16 3.35 8.47 6.13
C GLU A 16 3.39 7.63 4.84
N LYS A 17 3.79 8.24 3.73
CA LYS A 17 3.92 7.60 2.41
C LYS A 17 4.79 6.33 2.42
N ILE A 18 5.71 6.27 3.37
CA ILE A 18 6.60 5.14 3.62
C ILE A 18 6.32 4.61 5.02
N VAL A 19 6.17 3.30 5.15
CA VAL A 19 5.99 2.63 6.46
C VAL A 19 7.26 1.84 6.79
N GLY A 20 7.93 2.17 7.91
CA GLY A 20 9.10 1.45 8.46
C GLY A 20 9.90 2.28 9.47
N PRO A 21 11.00 1.74 10.06
CA PRO A 21 11.39 0.33 10.18
C PRO A 21 10.53 -0.44 11.21
N PHE A 22 10.27 -1.74 10.97
CA PHE A 22 9.50 -2.59 11.89
C PHE A 22 10.40 -3.45 12.77
N ASP A 23 9.96 -3.78 13.99
CA ASP A 23 10.72 -4.66 14.90
C ASP A 23 10.65 -6.13 14.47
N GLU A 24 11.75 -6.86 14.68
CA GLU A 24 11.83 -8.31 14.44
C GLU A 24 10.74 -9.07 15.22
N GLY A 25 10.03 -9.96 14.53
CA GLY A 25 8.94 -10.76 15.09
C GLY A 25 7.61 -10.02 15.19
N SER A 26 7.52 -8.76 14.73
CA SER A 26 6.25 -8.03 14.72
C SER A 26 5.33 -8.52 13.61
N ASP A 27 4.04 -8.59 13.94
CA ASP A 27 2.95 -8.69 12.97
C ASP A 27 2.48 -7.28 12.62
N VAL A 28 2.47 -6.97 11.33
CA VAL A 28 2.11 -5.64 10.84
C VAL A 28 1.06 -5.77 9.75
N THR A 29 -0.06 -5.11 9.96
CA THR A 29 -1.10 -4.94 8.94
C THR A 29 -1.11 -3.51 8.45
N VAL A 30 -0.87 -3.34 7.15
CA VAL A 30 -0.99 -2.04 6.46
C VAL A 30 -2.07 -2.11 5.40
N ILE A 31 -2.87 -1.06 5.34
CA ILE A 31 -4.02 -0.95 4.45
C ILE A 31 -3.79 0.27 3.57
N CYS A 32 -3.75 0.06 2.27
CA CYS A 32 -3.71 1.15 1.30
C CYS A 32 -5.05 1.29 0.61
N GLU A 33 -5.53 2.53 0.53
CA GLU A 33 -6.75 2.86 -0.17
C GLU A 33 -6.49 3.95 -1.19
N ALA A 34 -7.14 3.82 -2.34
CA ALA A 34 -7.04 4.81 -3.40
C ALA A 34 -8.40 5.03 -4.05
N ASN A 35 -8.71 6.29 -4.30
CA ASN A 35 -9.91 6.69 -5.02
C ASN A 35 -9.59 7.06 -6.48
N GLY A 36 -10.40 6.59 -7.43
CA GLY A 36 -10.24 6.90 -8.85
C GLY A 36 -11.39 6.39 -9.71
N LYS A 37 -11.55 7.00 -10.89
CA LYS A 37 -12.42 6.53 -11.96
C LYS A 37 -11.63 6.53 -13.27
N PRO A 38 -11.38 5.38 -13.94
CA PRO A 38 -11.70 4.01 -13.52
C PRO A 38 -11.10 3.65 -12.15
N HIS A 39 -11.66 2.62 -11.50
CA HIS A 39 -11.16 2.15 -10.19
C HIS A 39 -9.65 1.87 -10.27
N PRO A 40 -8.84 2.39 -9.34
CA PRO A 40 -7.40 2.18 -9.38
C PRO A 40 -7.06 0.73 -8.99
N SER A 41 -6.07 0.13 -9.62
CA SER A 41 -5.37 -1.03 -9.07
C SER A 41 -4.43 -0.59 -7.96
N ILE A 42 -4.27 -1.41 -6.92
CA ILE A 42 -3.40 -1.11 -5.79
C ILE A 42 -2.41 -2.26 -5.60
N THR A 43 -1.13 -1.91 -5.48
CA THR A 43 -0.03 -2.86 -5.34
C THR A 43 0.92 -2.41 -4.23
N TRP A 44 1.46 -3.35 -3.48
CA TRP A 44 2.45 -3.13 -2.43
C TRP A 44 3.84 -3.53 -2.89
N TRP A 45 4.80 -2.65 -2.62
CA TRP A 45 6.19 -2.82 -3.00
C TRP A 45 7.08 -2.56 -1.79
N ILE A 46 8.25 -3.17 -1.79
CA ILE A 46 9.36 -2.71 -0.94
C ILE A 46 10.23 -1.73 -1.72
N SER A 47 10.95 -0.86 -1.02
CA SER A 47 11.75 0.20 -1.65
C SER A 47 12.82 -0.30 -2.63
N ASP A 48 13.23 -1.57 -2.57
CA ASP A 48 14.12 -2.20 -3.56
C ASP A 48 13.44 -2.54 -4.91
N GLY A 49 12.12 -2.34 -5.01
CA GLY A 49 11.33 -2.61 -6.19
C GLY A 49 10.71 -4.00 -6.26
N THR A 50 10.78 -4.81 -5.20
CA THR A 50 10.09 -6.12 -5.15
C THR A 50 8.60 -5.93 -4.85
N LEU A 51 7.75 -6.58 -5.64
CA LEU A 51 6.31 -6.65 -5.42
C LEU A 51 6.01 -7.62 -4.27
N LEU A 52 5.28 -7.16 -3.26
CA LEU A 52 4.82 -7.99 -2.14
C LEU A 52 3.41 -8.52 -2.36
N ASP A 53 2.52 -7.67 -2.86
CA ASP A 53 1.12 -8.02 -3.06
C ASP A 53 0.47 -7.14 -4.13
N ASP A 54 -0.32 -7.76 -5.02
CA ASP A 54 -1.15 -7.09 -6.02
C ASP A 54 -2.64 -7.40 -5.87
N SER A 55 -3.05 -8.02 -4.75
CA SER A 55 -4.41 -8.44 -4.48
C SER A 55 -5.24 -7.31 -3.85
N TYR A 56 -5.87 -6.50 -4.71
CA TYR A 56 -6.75 -5.41 -4.28
C TYR A 56 -8.24 -5.75 -4.46
N SER A 57 -9.09 -5.09 -3.66
CA SER A 57 -10.54 -5.19 -3.71
C SER A 57 -11.19 -3.83 -3.89
N ILE A 58 -12.36 -3.78 -4.53
CA ILE A 58 -13.16 -2.55 -4.66
C ILE A 58 -14.14 -2.52 -3.49
N ILE A 59 -13.99 -1.53 -2.60
CA ILE A 59 -14.76 -1.45 -1.35
C ILE A 59 -15.91 -0.44 -1.41
N SER A 60 -15.88 0.53 -2.31
CA SER A 60 -16.96 1.50 -2.51
C SER A 60 -16.89 2.13 -3.91
N GLN A 61 -17.86 3.00 -4.26
CA GLN A 61 -17.91 3.63 -5.58
C GLN A 61 -16.65 4.48 -5.84
N GLY A 62 -15.72 3.93 -6.62
CA GLY A 62 -14.47 4.60 -6.97
C GLY A 62 -13.32 4.35 -6.01
N THR A 63 -13.48 3.56 -4.95
CA THR A 63 -12.39 3.28 -4.00
C THR A 63 -11.95 1.82 -4.05
N SER A 64 -10.66 1.63 -4.26
CA SER A 64 -9.98 0.35 -4.12
C SER A 64 -9.21 0.30 -2.81
N ARG A 65 -9.04 -0.90 -2.26
CA ARG A 65 -8.29 -1.18 -1.04
C ARG A 65 -7.39 -2.40 -1.25
N ASN A 66 -6.16 -2.33 -0.75
CA ASN A 66 -5.26 -3.47 -0.63
C ASN A 66 -4.78 -3.56 0.83
N GLU A 67 -4.96 -4.72 1.45
CA GLU A 67 -4.57 -5.00 2.83
C GLU A 67 -3.44 -6.02 2.84
N LEU A 68 -2.26 -5.57 3.26
CA LEU A 68 -1.06 -6.40 3.37
C LEU A 68 -0.82 -6.77 4.83
N ASN A 69 -0.83 -8.08 5.08
CA ASN A 69 -0.54 -8.66 6.39
C ASN A 69 0.86 -9.28 6.34
N LEU A 70 1.80 -8.69 7.09
CA LEU A 70 3.17 -9.18 7.22
C LEU A 70 3.33 -9.88 8.57
N HIS A 71 3.65 -11.17 8.52
CA HIS A 71 3.86 -12.00 9.71
C HIS A 71 5.33 -12.40 9.85
N SER A 72 5.80 -12.52 11.08
CA SER A 72 7.15 -13.02 11.39
C SER A 72 8.25 -12.29 10.61
N LEU A 73 8.21 -10.95 10.62
CA LEU A 73 9.26 -10.12 10.02
C LEU A 73 10.61 -10.48 10.65
N ASN A 74 11.56 -10.93 9.84
CA ASN A 74 12.87 -11.37 10.32
C ASN A 74 13.82 -10.18 10.52
N ARG A 75 14.99 -10.41 11.11
CA ARG A 75 16.04 -9.39 11.26
C ARG A 75 16.40 -8.64 9.96
N SER A 76 16.33 -9.31 8.82
CA SER A 76 16.56 -8.73 7.49
C SER A 76 15.42 -7.81 7.03
N SER A 77 14.25 -7.91 7.67
CA SER A 77 13.03 -7.15 7.38
C SER A 77 12.96 -5.81 8.13
N LEU A 78 13.89 -5.53 9.05
CA LEU A 78 13.92 -4.31 9.85
C LEU A 78 14.08 -3.04 9.00
N MET A 79 14.45 -3.13 7.72
CA MET A 79 14.59 -1.96 6.83
C MET A 79 13.58 -1.98 5.68
N LEU A 80 12.47 -2.74 5.80
CA LEU A 80 11.44 -2.73 4.77
C LEU A 80 10.66 -1.42 4.83
N GLU A 81 10.95 -0.56 3.88
CA GLU A 81 10.13 0.59 3.53
C GLU A 81 9.03 0.12 2.57
N LEU A 82 7.79 0.10 3.05
CA LEU A 82 6.64 -0.29 2.25
C LEU A 82 6.13 0.90 1.43
N ILE A 83 5.92 0.67 0.14
CA ILE A 83 5.40 1.63 -0.83
C ILE A 83 4.09 1.09 -1.37
N CYS A 84 3.03 1.88 -1.21
CA CYS A 84 1.77 1.62 -1.91
C CYS A 84 1.75 2.33 -3.26
N ARG A 85 1.49 1.60 -4.34
CA ARG A 85 1.28 2.15 -5.67
C ARG A 85 -0.15 1.93 -6.13
N ALA A 86 -0.83 3.04 -6.43
CA ALA A 86 -2.16 3.03 -7.02
C ALA A 86 -2.13 3.49 -8.49
N SER A 87 -2.81 2.77 -9.38
CA SER A 87 -2.82 3.07 -10.82
C SER A 87 -4.23 2.95 -11.41
N ASN A 88 -4.75 4.02 -12.01
CA ASN A 88 -5.95 3.97 -12.85
C ASN A 88 -5.55 4.20 -14.32
N THR A 89 -6.17 3.49 -15.25
CA THR A 89 -5.68 3.36 -16.63
C THR A 89 -5.58 4.70 -17.41
N ASN A 90 -4.39 4.90 -18.00
CA ASN A 90 -4.02 5.47 -19.31
C ASN A 90 -4.43 6.91 -19.73
N ILE A 91 -4.50 7.89 -18.83
CA ILE A 91 -4.20 9.29 -19.17
C ILE A 91 -3.52 9.93 -17.96
N SER A 92 -2.27 10.37 -18.15
CA SER A 92 -1.34 10.97 -17.18
C SER A 92 -0.68 10.01 -16.17
N SER A 93 0.61 10.26 -15.96
CA SER A 93 1.58 9.53 -15.15
C SER A 93 1.05 9.02 -13.81
N PRO A 94 1.53 7.86 -13.34
CA PRO A 94 1.17 7.32 -12.02
C PRO A 94 1.51 8.32 -10.93
N SER A 95 0.59 8.51 -9.99
CA SER A 95 0.80 9.34 -8.82
C SER A 95 1.41 8.46 -7.73
N GLU A 96 2.72 8.57 -7.54
CA GLU A 96 3.43 7.86 -6.47
C GLU A 96 3.21 8.61 -5.14
N SER A 97 2.58 7.93 -4.19
CA SER A 97 2.51 8.36 -2.79
C SER A 97 3.72 7.79 -2.06
#